data_AF-A0A382T9S0-F1
#
_entry.id   AF-A0A382T9S0-F1
#
_cell.length_a   1.000
_cell.length_b   1.000
_cell.length_c   1.000
_cell.angle_alpha   90.00
_cell.angle_beta   90.00
_cell.angle_gamma   90.00
#
_symmetry.space_group_name_H-M   'P 1'
#
loop_
_entity.id
_entity.type
_entity.pdbx_description
1 polymer ?
#
loop_
_entity_poly.entity_id
_entity_poly.type
_entity_poly.pdbx_seq_one_letter_code
_entity_poly.pdbx_strand_id
1 'polypeptide(L)'
;NAWFGTNNADSGRIVLDSGLHTVDGTWTLEGGIGYTVSSASAVVLTAMTLAGDLDVTTTGGTVTDTGVLSVEGLTEISASGFDVTLDGDGTTYNNFQDEVRIIGANVVIKDTNAIKLGASTVSGTYAVTVLDGHVTDHGPLIINEIATILASTTSSQDITLNENNNFKSGIRLEGRNVEVRVASAASLILGASSGMSTITGWLKGQGMGNPVTDGGALSVKGTTRITATGQNVTFDHPSSNLQGPLKILGANVSVTHPYAIELGDSTITGTYAVQTTTGNITDSESHGTLDVASNATFTTDASD
;
A
#
# COMPACT_ATOMS: atom_id res chain seq x y z
N ASN A 1 -27.22 17.69 -15.00
CA ASN A 1 -26.86 17.79 -13.57
C ASN A 1 -28.10 17.59 -12.73
N ALA A 2 -28.05 16.66 -11.79
CA ALA A 2 -29.12 16.40 -10.81
C ALA A 2 -28.57 16.67 -9.41
N TRP A 3 -29.34 17.37 -8.57
CA TRP A 3 -28.96 17.67 -7.18
C TRP A 3 -29.88 16.91 -6.23
N PHE A 4 -29.28 16.15 -5.32
CA PHE A 4 -29.96 15.42 -4.28
C PHE A 4 -29.31 15.82 -2.95
N GLY A 5 -30.04 16.50 -2.06
CA GLY A 5 -29.52 16.86 -0.75
C GLY A 5 -30.51 16.59 0.36
N THR A 6 -30.00 16.33 1.55
CA THR A 6 -30.81 16.26 2.78
C THR A 6 -30.95 17.61 3.48
N ASN A 7 -30.39 18.68 2.89
CA ASN A 7 -30.26 20.02 3.51
C ASN A 7 -29.54 19.97 4.86
N ASN A 8 -28.48 19.14 4.98
CA ASN A 8 -27.72 18.95 6.21
C ASN A 8 -28.57 18.45 7.39
N ALA A 9 -29.60 17.64 7.12
CA ALA A 9 -30.36 17.01 8.18
C ALA A 9 -29.61 15.80 8.74
N ASP A 10 -29.27 15.83 10.02
CA ASP A 10 -28.51 14.79 10.75
C ASP A 10 -29.26 13.44 10.91
N SER A 11 -30.43 13.31 10.29
CA SER A 11 -31.21 12.06 10.23
C SER A 11 -31.65 11.69 8.82
N GLY A 12 -31.29 12.50 7.81
CA GLY A 12 -31.65 12.24 6.42
C GLY A 12 -30.68 11.28 5.75
N ARG A 13 -31.20 10.30 5.01
CA ARG A 13 -30.42 9.44 4.10
C ARG A 13 -30.99 9.60 2.70
N ILE A 14 -30.13 9.70 1.70
CA ILE A 14 -30.54 9.57 0.29
C ILE A 14 -30.20 8.16 -0.18
N VAL A 15 -31.24 7.45 -0.64
CA VAL A 15 -31.15 6.11 -1.23
C VAL A 15 -31.60 6.20 -2.67
N LEU A 16 -30.67 5.98 -3.59
CA LEU A 16 -30.85 5.97 -5.04
C LEU A 16 -30.32 4.64 -5.57
N ASP A 17 -30.98 3.55 -5.16
CA ASP A 17 -30.48 2.17 -5.24
C ASP A 17 -30.94 1.41 -6.50
N SER A 18 -31.65 2.06 -7.42
CA SER A 18 -31.99 1.44 -8.71
C SER A 18 -30.80 1.46 -9.65
N GLY A 19 -30.30 0.29 -10.05
CA GLY A 19 -29.23 0.16 -11.06
C GLY A 19 -29.59 0.65 -12.47
N LEU A 20 -30.81 1.14 -12.67
CA LEU A 20 -31.26 1.77 -13.91
C LEU A 20 -31.16 3.30 -13.88
N HIS A 21 -30.72 3.90 -12.77
CA HIS A 21 -30.57 5.35 -12.72
C HIS A 21 -29.49 5.80 -13.71
N THR A 22 -29.92 6.58 -14.70
CA THR A 22 -29.06 7.25 -15.67
C THR A 22 -29.24 8.76 -15.50
N VAL A 23 -28.15 9.49 -15.30
CA VAL A 23 -28.12 10.94 -15.49
C VAL A 23 -26.98 11.20 -16.44
N ASP A 24 -27.26 11.81 -17.60
CA ASP A 24 -26.28 12.11 -18.64
C ASP A 24 -25.29 13.23 -18.24
N GLY A 25 -25.20 13.56 -16.94
CA GLY A 25 -24.37 14.61 -16.38
C GLY A 25 -24.09 14.40 -14.89
N THR A 26 -23.51 15.42 -14.25
CA THR A 26 -23.02 15.34 -12.87
C THR A 26 -24.15 15.07 -11.86
N TRP A 27 -23.93 14.11 -10.96
CA TRP A 27 -24.70 13.95 -9.73
C TRP A 27 -24.09 14.85 -8.66
N THR A 28 -24.92 15.54 -7.89
CA THR A 28 -24.47 16.35 -6.75
C THR A 28 -25.23 15.88 -5.53
N LEU A 29 -24.50 15.47 -4.49
CA LEU A 29 -25.02 14.89 -3.26
C LEU A 29 -24.60 15.78 -2.08
N GLU A 30 -25.55 16.35 -1.33
CA GLU A 30 -25.27 17.29 -0.22
C GLU A 30 -25.96 16.92 1.11
N GLY A 31 -25.15 16.69 2.15
CA GLY A 31 -25.56 16.43 3.53
C GLY A 31 -26.25 15.07 3.80
N GLY A 32 -26.22 14.60 5.05
CA GLY A 32 -26.99 13.44 5.51
C GLY A 32 -26.14 12.45 6.32
N ILE A 33 -26.75 11.36 6.77
CA ILE A 33 -26.06 10.29 7.53
C ILE A 33 -25.49 9.18 6.64
N GLY A 34 -25.54 9.35 5.32
CA GLY A 34 -25.00 8.40 4.35
C GLY A 34 -25.73 8.39 3.01
N TYR A 35 -25.10 7.75 2.03
CA TYR A 35 -25.60 7.61 0.66
C TYR A 35 -25.51 6.17 0.19
N THR A 36 -26.55 5.73 -0.52
CA THR A 36 -26.48 4.54 -1.38
C THR A 36 -26.82 4.97 -2.79
N VAL A 37 -25.88 4.86 -3.71
CA VAL A 37 -25.99 5.32 -5.11
C VAL A 37 -25.72 4.16 -6.04
N SER A 38 -26.68 3.84 -6.91
CA SER A 38 -26.48 2.95 -8.04
C SER A 38 -26.64 3.73 -9.34
N SER A 39 -25.68 3.64 -10.26
CA SER A 39 -25.67 4.39 -11.52
C SER A 39 -25.22 3.53 -12.70
N ALA A 40 -25.91 3.66 -13.84
CA ALA A 40 -25.45 3.07 -15.10
C ALA A 40 -24.49 4.00 -15.87
N SER A 41 -23.96 5.04 -15.23
CA SER A 41 -23.04 6.04 -15.80
C SER A 41 -21.99 6.45 -14.77
N ALA A 42 -21.04 7.31 -15.15
CA ALA A 42 -20.08 7.86 -14.21
C ALA A 42 -20.76 8.57 -13.02
N VAL A 43 -20.13 8.49 -11.85
CA VAL A 43 -20.57 9.18 -10.62
C VAL A 43 -19.54 10.23 -10.26
N VAL A 44 -20.00 11.45 -10.03
CA VAL A 44 -19.18 12.53 -9.51
C VAL A 44 -19.65 12.85 -8.11
N LEU A 45 -18.76 12.80 -7.14
CA LEU A 45 -19.00 13.16 -5.76
C LEU A 45 -18.58 14.62 -5.57
N THR A 46 -19.48 15.43 -5.06
CA THR A 46 -19.17 16.80 -4.63
C THR A 46 -18.81 16.81 -3.16
N ALA A 47 -18.30 17.94 -2.66
CA ALA A 47 -17.99 18.09 -1.25
C ALA A 47 -19.18 17.64 -0.37
N MET A 48 -18.90 16.80 0.63
CA MET A 48 -19.91 16.27 1.54
C MET A 48 -19.32 15.93 2.90
N THR A 49 -20.16 15.98 3.92
CA THR A 49 -19.86 15.48 5.27
C THR A 49 -20.94 14.49 5.65
N LEU A 50 -20.54 13.26 5.95
CA LEU A 50 -21.43 12.14 6.27
C LEU A 50 -21.06 11.54 7.62
N ALA A 51 -22.03 11.49 8.53
CA ALA A 51 -21.90 10.78 9.81
C ALA A 51 -21.99 9.25 9.68
N GLY A 52 -22.33 8.73 8.49
CA GLY A 52 -22.39 7.30 8.21
C GLY A 52 -21.90 6.99 6.80
N ASP A 53 -22.39 5.89 6.24
CA ASP A 53 -21.72 5.22 5.12
C ASP A 53 -21.90 5.91 3.77
N LEU A 54 -20.90 5.80 2.90
CA LEU A 54 -20.93 6.13 1.49
C LEU A 54 -20.83 4.85 0.67
N ASP A 55 -21.92 4.42 0.05
CA ASP A 55 -22.00 3.26 -0.84
C ASP A 55 -22.31 3.74 -2.27
N VAL A 56 -21.37 3.52 -3.19
CA VAL A 56 -21.50 3.90 -4.60
C VAL A 56 -21.20 2.70 -5.49
N THR A 57 -22.18 2.31 -6.28
CA THR A 57 -22.04 1.32 -7.34
C THR A 57 -22.27 1.96 -8.70
N THR A 58 -21.35 1.74 -9.65
CA THR A 58 -21.56 2.10 -11.05
C THR A 58 -21.22 0.95 -11.99
N THR A 59 -22.02 0.80 -13.04
CA THR A 59 -21.80 -0.19 -14.12
C THR A 59 -21.37 0.45 -15.44
N GLY A 60 -21.22 1.77 -15.50
CA GLY A 60 -21.06 2.49 -16.78
C GLY A 60 -20.10 3.67 -16.78
N GLY A 61 -19.29 3.85 -15.74
CA GLY A 61 -18.27 4.90 -15.76
C GLY A 61 -17.43 4.97 -14.49
N THR A 62 -16.59 5.99 -14.44
CA THR A 62 -15.68 6.27 -13.33
C THR A 62 -16.43 6.77 -12.09
N VAL A 63 -15.78 6.68 -10.93
CA VAL A 63 -16.18 7.40 -9.72
C VAL A 63 -15.12 8.44 -9.41
N THR A 64 -15.48 9.71 -9.39
CA THR A 64 -14.54 10.81 -9.13
C THR A 64 -15.11 11.75 -8.07
N ASP A 65 -14.29 12.37 -7.24
CA ASP A 65 -14.67 13.53 -6.46
C ASP A 65 -14.20 14.85 -7.09
N THR A 66 -14.88 15.93 -6.75
CA THR A 66 -14.50 17.32 -7.14
C THR A 66 -14.43 18.26 -5.94
N GLY A 67 -14.70 17.74 -4.74
CA GLY A 67 -14.64 18.47 -3.48
C GLY A 67 -14.32 17.52 -2.33
N VAL A 68 -13.94 18.07 -1.18
CA VAL A 68 -13.53 17.27 -0.01
C VAL A 68 -14.69 16.42 0.51
N LEU A 69 -14.45 15.12 0.60
CA LEU A 69 -15.31 14.14 1.25
C LEU A 69 -14.85 13.95 2.70
N SER A 70 -15.75 14.12 3.66
CA SER A 70 -15.56 13.73 5.06
C SER A 70 -16.58 12.65 5.40
N VAL A 71 -16.14 11.40 5.55
CA VAL A 71 -17.03 10.26 5.77
C VAL A 71 -16.63 9.59 7.08
N GLU A 72 -17.53 9.63 8.07
CA GLU A 72 -17.32 8.99 9.37
C GLU A 72 -17.56 7.48 9.32
N GLY A 73 -18.47 7.02 8.44
CA GLY A 73 -18.78 5.60 8.25
C GLY A 73 -17.94 4.91 7.16
N LEU A 74 -18.37 3.69 6.80
CA LEU A 74 -17.75 2.88 5.76
C LEU A 74 -17.85 3.59 4.40
N THR A 75 -16.78 3.59 3.63
CA THR A 75 -16.80 3.99 2.22
C THR A 75 -16.63 2.74 1.36
N GLU A 76 -17.65 2.40 0.57
CA GLU A 76 -17.68 1.26 -0.34
C GLU A 76 -17.95 1.74 -1.77
N ILE A 77 -16.98 1.55 -2.66
CA ILE A 77 -17.07 1.96 -4.06
C ILE A 77 -16.90 0.73 -4.97
N SER A 78 -17.91 0.44 -5.77
CA SER A 78 -17.88 -0.62 -6.79
C SER A 78 -18.00 -0.03 -8.19
N ALA A 79 -16.86 0.15 -8.86
CA ALA A 79 -16.73 0.67 -10.22
C ALA A 79 -15.94 -0.32 -11.09
N SER A 80 -16.35 -1.59 -11.12
CA SER A 80 -15.63 -2.67 -11.80
C SER A 80 -15.31 -2.33 -13.27
N GLY A 81 -14.02 -2.33 -13.61
CA GLY A 81 -13.53 -2.00 -14.96
C GLY A 81 -13.39 -0.50 -15.25
N PHE A 82 -13.67 0.37 -14.28
CA PHE A 82 -13.55 1.82 -14.39
C PHE A 82 -12.69 2.41 -13.27
N ASP A 83 -12.10 3.57 -13.54
CA ASP A 83 -11.23 4.24 -12.56
C ASP A 83 -12.01 4.86 -11.40
N VAL A 84 -11.36 4.91 -10.23
CA VAL A 84 -11.84 5.58 -9.02
C VAL A 84 -10.82 6.61 -8.57
N THR A 85 -11.22 7.88 -8.53
CA THR A 85 -10.38 8.97 -8.03
C THR A 85 -11.09 9.64 -6.86
N LEU A 86 -10.53 9.51 -5.66
CA LEU A 86 -11.00 10.13 -4.42
C LEU A 86 -9.87 10.99 -3.86
N ASP A 87 -9.58 12.10 -4.54
CA ASP A 87 -8.38 12.91 -4.34
C ASP A 87 -8.62 14.33 -3.82
N GLY A 88 -9.88 14.63 -3.48
CA GLY A 88 -10.34 15.84 -2.81
C GLY A 88 -10.70 16.96 -3.78
N ASP A 89 -10.38 18.20 -3.41
CA ASP A 89 -10.65 19.38 -4.24
C ASP A 89 -9.42 19.82 -5.09
N GLY A 90 -8.39 18.97 -5.15
CA GLY A 90 -7.10 19.26 -5.77
C GLY A 90 -6.09 19.97 -4.86
N THR A 91 -6.52 20.50 -3.71
CA THR A 91 -5.64 21.15 -2.71
C THR A 91 -5.75 20.54 -1.32
N THR A 92 -6.95 20.13 -0.94
CA THR A 92 -7.29 19.52 0.35
C THR A 92 -7.71 18.08 0.08
N TYR A 93 -7.16 17.14 0.84
CA TYR A 93 -7.46 15.71 0.71
C TYR A 93 -8.77 15.36 1.41
N ASN A 94 -9.29 14.16 1.15
CA ASN A 94 -10.47 13.65 1.85
C ASN A 94 -10.15 13.31 3.31
N ASN A 95 -11.17 12.91 4.05
CA ASN A 95 -11.06 12.45 5.43
C ASN A 95 -12.02 11.27 5.67
N PHE A 96 -11.54 10.06 5.42
CA PHE A 96 -12.22 8.80 5.66
C PHE A 96 -11.85 8.27 7.05
N GLN A 97 -12.82 8.18 7.95
CA GLN A 97 -12.57 7.84 9.36
C GLN A 97 -12.83 6.37 9.67
N ASP A 98 -13.45 5.65 8.72
CA ASP A 98 -13.57 4.20 8.74
C ASP A 98 -12.98 3.54 7.50
N GLU A 99 -13.20 2.23 7.33
CA GLU A 99 -12.67 1.47 6.20
C GLU A 99 -13.06 2.06 4.83
N VAL A 100 -12.11 2.02 3.89
CA VAL A 100 -12.33 2.34 2.47
C VAL A 100 -12.15 1.07 1.65
N ARG A 101 -13.22 0.60 1.00
CA ARG A 101 -13.28 -0.61 0.17
C ARG A 101 -13.56 -0.25 -1.27
N ILE A 102 -12.70 -0.69 -2.19
CA ILE A 102 -12.81 -0.31 -3.60
C ILE A 102 -12.67 -1.50 -4.54
N ILE A 103 -13.60 -1.62 -5.48
CA ILE A 103 -13.45 -2.41 -6.70
C ILE A 103 -13.33 -1.43 -7.87
N GLY A 104 -12.21 -1.44 -8.59
CA GLY A 104 -11.95 -0.48 -9.67
C GLY A 104 -10.85 -0.93 -10.65
N ALA A 105 -10.67 -0.16 -11.72
CA ALA A 105 -9.58 -0.31 -12.68
C ALA A 105 -8.29 0.29 -12.13
N ASN A 106 -8.11 1.60 -12.21
CA ASN A 106 -7.09 2.32 -11.45
C ASN A 106 -7.74 3.07 -10.29
N VAL A 107 -7.02 3.18 -9.17
CA VAL A 107 -7.55 3.82 -7.97
C VAL A 107 -6.56 4.84 -7.42
N VAL A 108 -7.05 6.04 -7.14
CA VAL A 108 -6.33 7.11 -6.45
C VAL A 108 -7.13 7.51 -5.21
N ILE A 109 -6.50 7.48 -4.04
CA ILE A 109 -7.07 7.93 -2.78
C ILE A 109 -6.10 8.93 -2.14
N LYS A 110 -6.61 10.07 -1.71
CA LYS A 110 -5.85 10.99 -0.85
C LYS A 110 -6.62 11.27 0.42
N ASP A 111 -5.95 11.08 1.55
CA ASP A 111 -6.52 11.29 2.88
C ASP A 111 -5.68 12.23 3.74
N THR A 112 -6.36 13.09 4.50
CA THR A 112 -5.74 14.08 5.38
C THR A 112 -5.16 13.43 6.63
N ASN A 113 -5.81 12.39 7.18
CA ASN A 113 -5.51 11.75 8.45
C ASN A 113 -5.13 10.27 8.23
N ALA A 114 -5.21 9.46 9.29
CA ALA A 114 -5.00 8.02 9.18
C ALA A 114 -6.10 7.37 8.35
N ILE A 115 -5.73 6.43 7.46
CA ILE A 115 -6.67 5.71 6.62
C ILE A 115 -6.67 4.21 6.93
N LYS A 116 -7.87 3.63 6.98
CA LYS A 116 -8.09 2.19 7.04
C LYS A 116 -8.44 1.66 5.64
N LEU A 117 -7.55 0.89 5.04
CA LEU A 117 -7.76 0.27 3.74
C LEU A 117 -8.51 -1.05 3.93
N GLY A 118 -9.80 -1.07 3.58
CA GLY A 118 -10.59 -2.29 3.59
C GLY A 118 -10.29 -3.17 2.37
N ALA A 119 -10.92 -4.35 2.34
CA ALA A 119 -10.77 -5.29 1.23
C ALA A 119 -11.04 -4.61 -0.12
N SER A 120 -10.07 -4.67 -1.02
CA SER A 120 -10.10 -3.95 -2.31
C SER A 120 -9.55 -4.81 -3.43
N THR A 121 -10.18 -4.73 -4.61
CA THR A 121 -9.74 -5.43 -5.82
C THR A 121 -9.55 -4.43 -6.95
N VAL A 122 -8.31 -4.29 -7.41
CA VAL A 122 -7.91 -3.24 -8.34
C VAL A 122 -7.18 -3.87 -9.52
N SER A 123 -7.77 -3.76 -10.71
CA SER A 123 -7.21 -4.43 -11.89
C SER A 123 -6.00 -3.72 -12.50
N GLY A 124 -5.75 -2.47 -12.09
CA GLY A 124 -4.65 -1.60 -12.50
C GLY A 124 -3.86 -1.10 -11.28
N THR A 125 -3.48 0.17 -11.29
CA THR A 125 -2.65 0.78 -10.22
C THR A 125 -3.48 1.18 -9.00
N TYR A 126 -2.83 1.17 -7.83
CA TYR A 126 -3.43 1.58 -6.57
C TYR A 126 -2.55 2.63 -5.88
N ALA A 127 -2.96 3.89 -5.90
CA ALA A 127 -2.21 5.00 -5.33
C ALA A 127 -2.95 5.56 -4.11
N VAL A 128 -2.32 5.47 -2.94
CA VAL A 128 -2.82 6.03 -1.68
C VAL A 128 -1.81 7.04 -1.14
N THR A 129 -2.26 8.25 -0.89
CA THR A 129 -1.45 9.29 -0.24
C THR A 129 -2.11 9.73 1.05
N VAL A 130 -1.36 9.70 2.15
CA VAL A 130 -1.80 10.15 3.47
C VAL A 130 -0.93 11.30 3.95
N LEU A 131 -1.55 12.42 4.31
CA LEU A 131 -0.86 13.63 4.73
C LEU A 131 -0.34 13.53 6.18
N ASP A 132 -1.22 13.24 7.16
CA ASP A 132 -0.88 13.19 8.58
C ASP A 132 -1.55 12.03 9.31
N GLY A 133 -1.12 10.81 9.00
CA GLY A 133 -1.64 9.63 9.68
C GLY A 133 -1.00 8.32 9.24
N HIS A 134 -1.34 7.26 9.97
CA HIS A 134 -0.92 5.91 9.66
C HIS A 134 -1.77 5.34 8.52
N VAL A 135 -1.20 4.40 7.75
CA VAL A 135 -1.96 3.58 6.81
C VAL A 135 -2.07 2.17 7.39
N THR A 136 -3.28 1.68 7.57
CA THR A 136 -3.53 0.31 8.06
C THR A 136 -4.47 -0.43 7.11
N ASP A 137 -4.17 -1.67 6.76
CA ASP A 137 -5.16 -2.53 6.10
C ASP A 137 -6.07 -3.23 7.11
N HIS A 138 -7.30 -3.49 6.69
CA HIS A 138 -8.36 -4.16 7.43
C HIS A 138 -9.04 -5.25 6.58
N GLY A 139 -8.46 -5.55 5.42
CA GLY A 139 -8.86 -6.66 4.58
C GLY A 139 -7.86 -6.85 3.44
N PRO A 140 -7.98 -7.94 2.66
CA PRO A 140 -7.06 -8.23 1.57
C PRO A 140 -7.07 -7.14 0.48
N LEU A 141 -5.90 -6.61 0.16
CA LEU A 141 -5.67 -5.77 -1.01
C LEU A 141 -5.19 -6.64 -2.17
N ILE A 142 -5.98 -6.72 -3.25
CA ILE A 142 -5.63 -7.47 -4.46
C ILE A 142 -5.38 -6.47 -5.59
N ILE A 143 -4.11 -6.17 -5.83
CA ILE A 143 -3.68 -5.14 -6.78
C ILE A 143 -2.90 -5.82 -7.91
N ASN A 144 -3.39 -5.69 -9.14
CA ASN A 144 -2.80 -6.35 -10.29
C ASN A 144 -1.56 -5.63 -10.83
N GLU A 145 -1.54 -4.30 -10.79
CA GLU A 145 -0.36 -3.51 -11.17
C GLU A 145 0.33 -2.96 -9.93
N ILE A 146 1.10 -1.87 -10.08
CA ILE A 146 1.89 -1.29 -9.00
C ILE A 146 0.97 -0.70 -7.94
N ALA A 147 1.21 -1.07 -6.67
CA ALA A 147 0.69 -0.36 -5.51
C ALA A 147 1.69 0.73 -5.08
N THR A 148 1.19 1.91 -4.73
CA THR A 148 1.99 3.03 -4.23
C THR A 148 1.29 3.60 -3.00
N ILE A 149 1.90 3.44 -1.82
CA ILE A 149 1.38 3.93 -0.55
C ILE A 149 2.37 4.94 0.02
N LEU A 150 1.95 6.20 0.09
CA LEU A 150 2.76 7.33 0.49
C LEU A 150 2.20 7.93 1.78
N ALA A 151 2.76 7.54 2.91
CA ALA A 151 2.57 8.25 4.17
C ALA A 151 3.72 9.25 4.37
N SER A 152 3.47 10.38 5.03
CA SER A 152 4.52 11.36 5.30
C SER A 152 5.75 10.73 5.98
N THR A 153 6.95 11.05 5.45
CA THR A 153 8.23 10.57 5.98
C THR A 153 8.88 11.55 6.95
N THR A 154 8.28 12.74 7.14
CA THR A 154 8.81 13.80 8.00
C THR A 154 8.31 13.70 9.45
N SER A 155 7.34 12.82 9.71
CA SER A 155 6.73 12.58 11.03
C SER A 155 6.52 11.09 11.32
N SER A 156 5.84 10.75 12.41
CA SER A 156 5.74 9.40 12.99
C SER A 156 4.82 8.42 12.23
N GLN A 157 4.54 8.64 10.95
CA GLN A 157 3.55 7.86 10.21
C GLN A 157 4.11 6.51 9.79
N ASP A 158 3.41 5.47 10.19
CA ASP A 158 3.76 4.08 9.92
C ASP A 158 2.77 3.50 8.92
N ILE A 159 3.22 2.53 8.14
CA ILE A 159 2.40 1.74 7.22
C ILE A 159 2.34 0.32 7.74
N THR A 160 1.15 -0.20 7.99
CA THR A 160 0.91 -1.58 8.38
C THR A 160 -0.04 -2.22 7.39
N LEU A 161 0.48 -3.06 6.50
CA LEU A 161 -0.25 -3.84 5.52
C LEU A 161 -0.12 -5.33 5.88
N ASN A 162 -0.70 -5.72 7.01
CA ASN A 162 -0.48 -7.03 7.64
C ASN A 162 -1.63 -8.02 7.41
N GLU A 163 -2.54 -7.75 6.47
CA GLU A 163 -3.57 -8.68 6.02
C GLU A 163 -3.05 -9.61 4.89
N ASN A 164 -3.94 -10.46 4.36
CA ASN A 164 -3.61 -11.43 3.30
C ASN A 164 -3.50 -10.75 1.92
N ASN A 165 -2.62 -9.75 1.78
CA ASN A 165 -2.53 -8.96 0.55
C ASN A 165 -1.94 -9.74 -0.64
N ASN A 166 -2.11 -9.17 -1.83
CA ASN A 166 -1.59 -9.64 -3.10
C ASN A 166 -1.21 -8.44 -4.00
N PHE A 167 0.07 -8.07 -3.99
CA PHE A 167 0.63 -7.01 -4.82
C PHE A 167 1.40 -7.62 -5.99
N LYS A 168 0.77 -7.77 -7.16
CA LYS A 168 1.31 -8.61 -8.24
C LYS A 168 2.48 -7.98 -9.01
N SER A 169 2.57 -6.65 -9.05
CA SER A 169 3.64 -5.92 -9.76
C SER A 169 4.54 -5.08 -8.84
N GLY A 170 4.53 -5.39 -7.54
CA GLY A 170 5.33 -4.71 -6.53
C GLY A 170 4.66 -3.52 -5.86
N ILE A 171 5.29 -3.06 -4.78
CA ILE A 171 4.75 -2.01 -3.91
C ILE A 171 5.81 -0.95 -3.59
N ARG A 172 5.51 0.31 -3.92
CA ARG A 172 6.28 1.47 -3.45
C ARG A 172 5.71 1.98 -2.13
N LEU A 173 6.60 2.22 -1.17
CA LEU A 173 6.23 2.60 0.19
C LEU A 173 7.05 3.80 0.66
N GLU A 174 6.37 4.81 1.20
CA GLU A 174 7.02 5.91 1.92
C GLU A 174 6.40 6.04 3.31
N GLY A 175 7.22 5.98 4.35
CA GLY A 175 6.77 6.07 5.74
C GLY A 175 7.93 5.92 6.72
N ARG A 176 7.62 5.90 8.02
CA ARG A 176 8.61 5.65 9.08
C ARG A 176 8.83 4.16 9.28
N ASN A 177 7.91 3.46 9.94
CA ASN A 177 7.98 2.01 10.07
C ASN A 177 7.00 1.37 9.10
N VAL A 178 7.44 0.28 8.46
CA VAL A 178 6.68 -0.36 7.39
C VAL A 178 6.58 -1.86 7.65
N GLU A 179 5.37 -2.37 7.81
CA GLU A 179 5.05 -3.79 7.80
C GLU A 179 4.24 -4.12 6.54
N VAL A 180 4.67 -5.11 5.77
CA VAL A 180 3.91 -5.61 4.61
C VAL A 180 3.91 -7.13 4.61
N ARG A 181 2.72 -7.69 4.46
CA ARG A 181 2.48 -9.12 4.37
C ARG A 181 1.74 -9.46 3.08
N VAL A 182 2.22 -10.51 2.42
CA VAL A 182 1.54 -11.18 1.30
C VAL A 182 1.40 -12.64 1.68
N ALA A 183 0.21 -13.21 1.50
CA ALA A 183 -0.10 -14.60 1.86
C ALA A 183 -0.84 -15.37 0.75
N SER A 184 -0.92 -14.80 -0.45
CA SER A 184 -1.50 -15.43 -1.63
C SER A 184 -0.38 -15.91 -2.57
N ALA A 185 -0.70 -16.56 -3.70
CA ALA A 185 0.26 -17.21 -4.61
C ALA A 185 1.27 -16.29 -5.33
N ALA A 186 1.38 -15.01 -4.96
CA ALA A 186 2.33 -14.06 -5.54
C ALA A 186 3.52 -13.82 -4.59
N SER A 187 4.70 -13.61 -5.17
CA SER A 187 5.86 -13.10 -4.43
C SER A 187 5.55 -11.76 -3.78
N LEU A 188 6.15 -11.50 -2.61
CA LEU A 188 6.21 -10.14 -2.09
C LEU A 188 7.35 -9.40 -2.80
N ILE A 189 7.01 -8.46 -3.67
CA ILE A 189 7.99 -7.63 -4.38
C ILE A 189 8.03 -6.26 -3.69
N LEU A 190 9.07 -6.01 -2.90
CA LEU A 190 9.29 -4.74 -2.20
C LEU A 190 9.92 -3.71 -3.14
N GLY A 191 9.40 -2.50 -3.16
CA GLY A 191 9.78 -1.51 -4.17
C GLY A 191 9.09 -1.74 -5.50
N ALA A 192 9.10 -0.71 -6.34
CA ALA A 192 8.51 -0.75 -7.67
C ALA A 192 9.23 0.20 -8.62
N SER A 193 8.97 0.05 -9.92
CA SER A 193 9.51 0.95 -10.96
C SER A 193 8.92 2.36 -10.93
N SER A 194 7.87 2.60 -10.13
CA SER A 194 7.24 3.92 -9.96
C SER A 194 8.07 4.89 -9.10
N GLY A 195 9.17 4.43 -8.49
CA GLY A 195 10.09 5.26 -7.71
C GLY A 195 10.70 4.52 -6.52
N MET A 196 11.60 5.21 -5.81
CA MET A 196 12.25 4.65 -4.61
C MET A 196 11.25 4.55 -3.45
N SER A 197 11.27 3.43 -2.75
CA SER A 197 10.62 3.33 -1.43
C SER A 197 11.52 3.94 -0.37
N THR A 198 10.97 4.84 0.45
CA THR A 198 11.73 5.56 1.48
C THR A 198 11.17 5.25 2.85
N ILE A 199 11.88 4.42 3.60
CA ILE A 199 11.51 3.98 4.96
C ILE A 199 12.51 4.59 5.95
N THR A 200 12.04 5.53 6.77
CA THR A 200 12.92 6.27 7.70
C THR A 200 13.18 5.55 9.02
N GLY A 201 12.41 4.51 9.32
CA GLY A 201 12.55 3.57 10.44
C GLY A 201 12.83 2.15 9.93
N TRP A 202 12.14 1.15 10.47
CA TRP A 202 12.33 -0.25 10.10
C TRP A 202 11.39 -0.73 8.98
N LEU A 203 11.82 -1.75 8.24
CA LEU A 203 11.02 -2.47 7.25
C LEU A 203 10.84 -3.93 7.69
N LYS A 204 9.61 -4.42 7.67
CA LYS A 204 9.24 -5.82 7.94
C LYS A 204 8.45 -6.36 6.75
N GLY A 205 9.08 -7.20 5.94
CA GLY A 205 8.46 -7.87 4.79
C GLY A 205 8.16 -9.34 5.09
N GLN A 206 6.92 -9.78 4.85
CA GLN A 206 6.48 -11.14 5.14
C GLN A 206 5.83 -11.79 3.91
N GLY A 207 6.55 -12.70 3.25
CA GLY A 207 6.04 -13.46 2.10
C GLY A 207 5.14 -14.65 2.45
N MET A 208 5.05 -15.08 3.72
CA MET A 208 4.18 -16.17 4.22
C MET A 208 4.02 -17.37 3.26
N GLY A 209 5.14 -18.01 2.89
CA GLY A 209 5.15 -19.12 1.93
C GLY A 209 5.38 -18.70 0.48
N ASN A 210 5.66 -17.42 0.25
CA ASN A 210 6.09 -16.87 -1.04
C ASN A 210 7.52 -16.30 -0.99
N PRO A 211 8.22 -16.24 -2.14
CA PRO A 211 9.49 -15.54 -2.24
C PRO A 211 9.33 -14.05 -1.92
N VAL A 212 10.42 -13.43 -1.46
CA VAL A 212 10.49 -11.99 -1.25
C VAL A 212 11.61 -11.43 -2.12
N THR A 213 11.31 -10.43 -2.95
CA THR A 213 12.30 -9.79 -3.82
C THR A 213 12.25 -8.28 -3.70
N ASP A 214 13.28 -7.57 -4.17
CA ASP A 214 13.19 -6.14 -4.45
C ASP A 214 12.90 -5.86 -5.93
N GLY A 215 11.75 -5.25 -6.22
CA GLY A 215 11.35 -4.90 -7.61
C GLY A 215 11.74 -3.48 -8.02
N GLY A 216 12.28 -2.70 -7.07
CA GLY A 216 12.69 -1.33 -7.25
C GLY A 216 13.57 -0.87 -6.10
N ALA A 217 14.08 0.36 -6.19
CA ALA A 217 15.01 0.89 -5.19
C ALA A 217 14.38 0.99 -3.79
N LEU A 218 15.11 0.52 -2.78
CA LEU A 218 14.74 0.61 -1.38
C LEU A 218 15.73 1.51 -0.63
N SER A 219 15.26 2.50 0.13
CA SER A 219 16.07 3.24 1.10
C SER A 219 15.49 2.99 2.48
N VAL A 220 16.19 2.19 3.30
CA VAL A 220 15.72 1.82 4.65
C VAL A 220 16.77 2.23 5.66
N LYS A 221 16.43 3.17 6.54
CA LYS A 221 17.38 3.66 7.57
C LYS A 221 17.57 2.68 8.72
N GLY A 222 16.51 2.02 9.15
CA GLY A 222 16.51 1.08 10.25
C GLY A 222 16.70 -0.38 9.81
N THR A 223 16.40 -1.30 10.72
CA THR A 223 16.45 -2.74 10.47
C THR A 223 15.52 -3.14 9.32
N THR A 224 16.02 -3.97 8.41
CA THR A 224 15.20 -4.67 7.42
C THR A 224 15.04 -6.11 7.84
N ARG A 225 13.80 -6.54 8.11
CA ARG A 225 13.47 -7.91 8.52
C ARG A 225 12.60 -8.58 7.47
N ILE A 226 13.09 -9.67 6.88
CA ILE A 226 12.38 -10.44 5.85
C ILE A 226 12.01 -11.82 6.38
N THR A 227 10.77 -12.24 6.15
CA THR A 227 10.28 -13.59 6.46
C THR A 227 9.69 -14.23 5.20
N ALA A 228 10.41 -15.20 4.67
CA ALA A 228 10.08 -16.00 3.49
C ALA A 228 10.24 -17.49 3.83
N THR A 229 9.53 -17.99 4.86
CA THR A 229 9.70 -19.35 5.36
C THR A 229 9.61 -20.39 4.24
N GLY A 230 10.70 -21.16 4.05
CA GLY A 230 10.80 -22.17 3.01
C GLY A 230 11.01 -21.65 1.58
N GLN A 231 11.09 -20.33 1.39
CA GLN A 231 11.15 -19.67 0.08
C GLN A 231 12.37 -18.78 -0.06
N ASN A 232 12.69 -18.42 -1.30
CA ASN A 232 13.87 -17.63 -1.61
C ASN A 232 13.69 -16.14 -1.28
N VAL A 233 14.81 -15.49 -0.95
CA VAL A 233 14.89 -14.02 -0.83
C VAL A 233 15.95 -13.51 -1.80
N THR A 234 15.59 -12.56 -2.65
CA THR A 234 16.52 -11.96 -3.62
C THR A 234 16.46 -10.45 -3.53
N PHE A 235 17.54 -9.82 -3.09
CA PHE A 235 17.67 -8.37 -3.07
C PHE A 235 18.84 -7.97 -3.96
N ASP A 236 18.60 -7.51 -5.18
CA ASP A 236 19.64 -7.24 -6.18
C ASP A 236 19.50 -5.90 -6.89
N HIS A 237 18.55 -5.05 -6.46
CA HIS A 237 18.33 -3.78 -7.13
C HIS A 237 19.53 -2.82 -6.90
N PRO A 238 20.16 -2.30 -7.97
CA PRO A 238 21.46 -1.60 -7.90
C PRO A 238 21.42 -0.23 -7.21
N SER A 239 20.22 0.28 -6.93
CA SER A 239 20.00 1.55 -6.23
C SER A 239 19.46 1.38 -4.81
N SER A 240 19.37 0.14 -4.30
CA SER A 240 18.93 -0.11 -2.92
C SER A 240 19.99 0.32 -1.90
N ASN A 241 19.56 0.77 -0.73
CA ASN A 241 20.39 1.24 0.37
C ASN A 241 19.74 0.87 1.71
N LEU A 242 20.04 -0.32 2.20
CA LEU A 242 19.67 -0.84 3.51
C LEU A 242 20.76 -0.44 4.51
N GLN A 243 20.48 0.58 5.33
CA GLN A 243 21.49 1.20 6.21
C GLN A 243 21.53 0.56 7.60
N GLY A 244 20.46 -0.11 8.02
CA GLY A 244 20.42 -0.88 9.26
C GLY A 244 20.60 -2.38 9.02
N PRO A 245 20.62 -3.19 10.10
CA PRO A 245 20.82 -4.63 10.01
C PRO A 245 19.79 -5.31 9.11
N LEU A 246 20.26 -6.19 8.23
CA LEU A 246 19.45 -7.07 7.39
C LEU A 246 19.27 -8.42 8.09
N LYS A 247 18.03 -8.75 8.42
CA LYS A 247 17.61 -9.98 9.11
C LYS A 247 16.72 -10.81 8.21
N ILE A 248 17.07 -12.07 7.94
CA ILE A 248 16.33 -12.90 6.98
C ILE A 248 16.00 -14.27 7.55
N LEU A 249 14.74 -14.67 7.43
CA LEU A 249 14.31 -16.07 7.52
C LEU A 249 13.92 -16.53 6.11
N GLY A 250 14.66 -17.47 5.51
CA GLY A 250 14.45 -17.90 4.13
C GLY A 250 15.09 -19.24 3.78
N ALA A 251 14.85 -19.72 2.56
CA ALA A 251 15.50 -20.91 2.00
C ALA A 251 16.83 -20.55 1.35
N ASN A 252 16.84 -20.09 0.10
CA ASN A 252 18.04 -19.53 -0.52
C ASN A 252 17.97 -18.01 -0.49
N VAL A 253 19.07 -17.38 -0.11
CA VAL A 253 19.18 -15.93 -0.03
C VAL A 253 20.30 -15.45 -0.95
N SER A 254 19.97 -14.49 -1.81
CA SER A 254 20.91 -13.78 -2.68
C SER A 254 20.74 -12.28 -2.46
N VAL A 255 21.80 -11.62 -2.03
CA VAL A 255 21.82 -10.16 -1.82
C VAL A 255 22.98 -9.58 -2.60
N THR A 256 22.70 -8.67 -3.54
CA THR A 256 23.68 -7.81 -4.19
C THR A 256 23.35 -6.37 -3.81
N HIS A 257 24.20 -5.76 -2.99
CA HIS A 257 23.94 -4.46 -2.40
C HIS A 257 25.00 -3.44 -2.86
N PRO A 258 24.61 -2.23 -3.28
CA PRO A 258 25.56 -1.28 -3.83
C PRO A 258 26.47 -0.61 -2.78
N TYR A 259 26.10 -0.69 -1.51
CA TYR A 259 26.82 -0.09 -0.38
C TYR A 259 27.21 -1.15 0.66
N ALA A 260 27.88 -0.72 1.73
CA ALA A 260 28.11 -1.54 2.90
C ALA A 260 26.78 -2.12 3.41
N ILE A 261 26.84 -3.33 3.97
CA ILE A 261 25.67 -3.99 4.54
C ILE A 261 26.01 -4.57 5.90
N GLU A 262 25.15 -4.32 6.86
CA GLU A 262 25.19 -4.96 8.17
C GLU A 262 24.23 -6.15 8.16
N LEU A 263 24.75 -7.33 8.43
CA LEU A 263 23.96 -8.53 8.64
C LEU A 263 23.49 -8.58 10.09
N GLY A 264 22.33 -9.18 10.31
CA GLY A 264 21.85 -9.50 11.65
C GLY A 264 21.16 -10.86 11.65
N ASP A 265 20.49 -11.16 12.76
CA ASP A 265 19.87 -12.46 13.03
C ASP A 265 19.15 -13.04 11.81
N SER A 266 19.64 -14.18 11.33
CA SER A 266 19.17 -14.81 10.10
C SER A 266 19.20 -16.33 10.21
N THR A 267 18.18 -16.96 9.63
CA THR A 267 18.06 -18.42 9.54
C THR A 267 17.80 -18.80 8.09
N ILE A 268 18.80 -19.41 7.47
CA ILE A 268 18.84 -19.72 6.05
C ILE A 268 18.92 -21.24 5.88
N THR A 269 17.87 -21.87 5.35
CA THR A 269 17.85 -23.35 5.21
C THR A 269 18.61 -23.85 3.98
N GLY A 270 19.00 -22.96 3.08
CA GLY A 270 19.74 -23.21 1.84
C GLY A 270 20.99 -22.34 1.75
N THR A 271 21.30 -21.85 0.55
CA THR A 271 22.51 -21.04 0.33
C THR A 271 22.33 -19.60 0.79
N TYR A 272 23.38 -18.98 1.35
CA TYR A 272 23.40 -17.55 1.68
C TYR A 272 24.52 -16.83 0.91
N ALA A 273 24.16 -16.11 -0.15
CA ALA A 273 25.08 -15.30 -0.92
C ALA A 273 24.85 -13.81 -0.66
N VAL A 274 25.89 -13.09 -0.23
CA VAL A 274 25.86 -11.63 -0.06
C VAL A 274 27.05 -11.03 -0.78
N GLN A 275 26.79 -10.08 -1.67
CA GLN A 275 27.78 -9.31 -2.40
C GLN A 275 27.55 -7.82 -2.13
N THR A 276 28.60 -7.08 -1.78
CA THR A 276 28.59 -5.62 -1.82
C THR A 276 29.41 -5.13 -3.00
N THR A 277 28.92 -4.15 -3.77
CA THR A 277 29.73 -3.54 -4.83
C THR A 277 30.69 -2.49 -4.27
N THR A 278 30.29 -1.81 -3.20
CA THR A 278 31.15 -0.93 -2.41
C THR A 278 30.91 -1.15 -0.92
N GLY A 279 31.94 -0.92 -0.10
CA GLY A 279 31.84 -1.04 1.35
C GLY A 279 31.85 -2.47 1.89
N ASN A 280 31.91 -2.57 3.22
CA ASN A 280 32.12 -3.82 3.93
C ASN A 280 30.81 -4.60 4.13
N ILE A 281 30.93 -5.92 4.25
CA ILE A 281 29.91 -6.78 4.86
C ILE A 281 30.31 -6.93 6.33
N THR A 282 29.44 -6.53 7.25
CA THR A 282 29.69 -6.61 8.70
C THR A 282 28.59 -7.38 9.42
N ASP A 283 28.90 -7.94 10.58
CA ASP A 283 27.94 -8.53 11.53
C ASP A 283 28.37 -8.13 12.95
N SER A 284 27.44 -8.09 13.90
CA SER A 284 27.73 -7.81 15.30
C SER A 284 26.93 -8.70 16.25
N GLU A 285 27.55 -9.06 17.38
CA GLU A 285 26.92 -9.90 18.41
C GLU A 285 25.61 -9.28 18.95
N SER A 286 25.49 -7.94 18.92
CA SER A 286 24.26 -7.25 19.32
C SER A 286 23.08 -7.45 18.37
N HIS A 287 23.33 -7.92 17.14
CA HIS A 287 22.30 -8.03 16.11
C HIS A 287 21.82 -9.46 15.84
N GLY A 288 22.41 -10.46 16.48
CA GLY A 288 21.91 -11.84 16.55
C GLY A 288 22.91 -12.87 16.01
N THR A 289 22.38 -13.98 15.50
CA THR A 289 23.20 -15.09 14.97
C THR A 289 22.89 -15.35 13.50
N LEU A 290 23.90 -15.77 12.74
CA LEU A 290 23.73 -16.27 11.37
C LEU A 290 23.71 -17.79 11.39
N ASP A 291 22.53 -18.39 11.22
CA ASP A 291 22.35 -19.84 11.07
C ASP A 291 22.13 -20.17 9.58
N VAL A 292 23.12 -20.79 8.95
CA VAL A 292 23.09 -21.16 7.52
C VAL A 292 23.34 -22.66 7.39
N ALA A 293 22.33 -23.38 6.89
CA ALA A 293 22.39 -24.84 6.81
C ALA A 293 23.27 -25.35 5.65
N SER A 294 23.58 -24.50 4.66
CA SER A 294 24.37 -24.84 3.48
C SER A 294 25.52 -23.84 3.27
N ASN A 295 26.01 -23.69 2.04
CA ASN A 295 27.09 -22.78 1.71
C ASN A 295 26.70 -21.32 1.94
N ALA A 296 27.58 -20.59 2.63
CA ALA A 296 27.55 -19.14 2.74
C ALA A 296 28.72 -18.54 1.93
N THR A 297 28.45 -17.51 1.13
CA THR A 297 29.43 -16.78 0.33
C THR A 297 29.26 -15.29 0.58
N PHE A 298 30.35 -14.63 0.99
CA PHE A 298 30.40 -13.19 1.22
C PHE A 298 31.48 -12.58 0.35
N THR A 299 31.10 -11.67 -0.54
CA THR A 299 32.03 -11.03 -1.49
C THR A 299 31.90 -9.53 -1.38
N THR A 300 33.02 -8.82 -1.39
CA THR A 300 33.05 -7.36 -1.50
C THR A 300 33.88 -7.02 -2.72
N ASP A 301 33.32 -6.20 -3.62
CA ASP A 301 34.08 -5.63 -4.74
C ASP A 301 34.77 -4.30 -4.34
N ALA A 302 34.75 -3.94 -3.05
CA ALA A 302 35.50 -2.80 -2.54
C ALA A 302 37.00 -3.04 -2.75
N SER A 303 37.66 -2.13 -3.44
CA SER A 303 39.13 -2.09 -3.46
C SER A 303 39.63 -1.71 -2.06
N ASP A 304 40.49 -2.54 -1.48
CA ASP A 304 41.24 -2.24 -0.23
C ASP A 304 41.94 -0.86 -0.28
#